data_AF-A0AAU2URV3-F1
#
_entry.id   AF-A0AAU2URV3-F1
#
_cell.length_a   1.000
_cell.length_b   1.000
_cell.length_c   1.000
_cell.angle_alpha   90.00
_cell.angle_beta   90.00
_cell.angle_gamma   90.00
#
_symmetry.space_group_name_H-M   'P 1'
#
loop_
_entity.id
_entity.type
_entity.pdbx_description
1 polymer ?
#
loop_
_entity_poly.entity_id
_entity_poly.type
_entity_poly.pdbx_seq_one_letter_code
_entity_poly.pdbx_strand_id
1 'polypeptide(L)'
;MGDSESTSGPDSTDNAFHALLEGATAPRPPAPPDCPFCDLPQDRYSTHYEGHWVLLEPRIIVPAHTVPPRRRWIITSDGAAMNLWDAEPLPGTRCRIAHRTVCPYLRPEDPWPWTTALRQENKRRALRLFNLPEDRDLPGTG
;
A
#
# COMPACT_ATOMS: atom_id res chain seq x y z
N MET A 1 -43.14 11.91 -5.85
CA MET A 1 -42.25 11.77 -7.02
C MET A 1 -41.05 12.64 -6.76
N GLY A 2 -39.89 12.03 -6.69
CA GLY A 2 -38.63 12.67 -6.29
C GLY A 2 -37.58 11.59 -6.43
N ASP A 3 -37.40 11.14 -7.67
CA ASP A 3 -36.44 10.11 -8.00
C ASP A 3 -35.06 10.75 -7.87
N SER A 4 -34.37 10.42 -6.77
CA SER A 4 -32.96 10.74 -6.60
C SER A 4 -32.17 9.93 -7.62
N GLU A 5 -32.06 10.47 -8.82
CA GLU A 5 -31.19 9.94 -9.85
C GLU A 5 -29.75 10.22 -9.43
N SER A 6 -29.17 9.26 -8.72
CA SER A 6 -27.74 9.21 -8.41
C SER A 6 -26.98 9.11 -9.72
N THR A 7 -26.65 10.26 -10.31
CA THR A 7 -25.79 10.36 -11.49
C THR A 7 -24.37 9.96 -11.08
N SER A 8 -24.09 8.66 -11.11
CA SER A 8 -22.72 8.14 -11.09
C SER A 8 -22.12 8.50 -12.44
N GLY A 9 -21.49 9.68 -12.53
CA GLY A 9 -20.90 10.19 -13.76
C GLY A 9 -19.74 9.31 -14.28
N PRO A 10 -19.36 9.47 -15.56
CA PRO A 10 -18.26 8.72 -16.20
C PRO A 10 -16.93 8.82 -15.42
N ASP A 11 -16.73 9.93 -14.70
CA ASP A 11 -15.56 10.23 -13.86
C ASP A 11 -15.33 9.19 -12.73
N SER A 12 -16.38 8.56 -12.19
CA SER A 12 -16.25 7.57 -11.12
C SER A 12 -15.62 6.26 -11.59
N THR A 13 -15.95 5.83 -12.82
CA THR A 13 -15.43 4.56 -13.37
C THR A 13 -13.97 4.70 -13.79
N ASP A 14 -13.62 5.86 -14.35
CA ASP A 14 -12.25 6.19 -14.71
C ASP A 14 -11.36 6.28 -13.47
N ASN A 15 -11.84 6.92 -12.39
CA ASN A 15 -11.13 6.97 -11.11
C ASN A 15 -10.90 5.57 -10.49
N ALA A 16 -11.90 4.70 -10.53
CA ALA A 16 -11.75 3.33 -10.06
C ALA A 16 -10.73 2.55 -10.91
N PHE A 17 -10.75 2.73 -12.22
CA PHE A 17 -9.78 2.12 -13.12
C PHE A 17 -8.34 2.61 -12.85
N HIS A 18 -8.15 3.91 -12.67
CA HIS A 18 -6.84 4.49 -12.31
C HIS A 18 -6.34 3.99 -10.96
N ALA A 19 -7.21 3.93 -9.94
CA ALA A 19 -6.86 3.37 -8.64
C ALA A 19 -6.37 1.92 -8.73
N LEU A 20 -7.04 1.09 -9.54
CA LEU A 20 -6.62 -0.29 -9.80
C LEU A 20 -5.27 -0.35 -10.52
N LEU A 21 -5.06 0.50 -11.52
CA LEU A 21 -3.83 0.55 -12.30
C LEU A 21 -2.61 0.94 -11.44
N GLU A 22 -2.81 1.82 -10.46
CA GLU A 22 -1.78 2.21 -9.49
C GLU A 22 -1.58 1.20 -8.35
N GLY A 23 -2.49 0.24 -8.19
CA GLY A 23 -2.45 -0.74 -7.10
C GLY A 23 -3.05 -0.24 -5.78
N ALA A 24 -3.90 0.80 -5.81
CA ALA A 24 -4.68 1.28 -4.67
C ALA A 24 -5.88 0.34 -4.37
N THR A 25 -5.55 -0.91 -4.05
CA THR A 25 -6.50 -2.01 -3.81
C THR A 25 -6.55 -2.44 -2.35
N ALA A 26 -6.17 -1.56 -1.42
CA ALA A 26 -6.12 -1.89 -0.01
C ALA A 26 -7.52 -2.14 0.57
N PRO A 27 -7.63 -3.00 1.60
CA PRO A 27 -8.88 -3.15 2.35
C PRO A 27 -9.37 -1.79 2.88
N ARG A 28 -10.65 -1.48 2.67
CA ARG A 28 -11.28 -0.26 3.21
C ARG A 28 -11.45 -0.38 4.74
N PRO A 29 -11.35 0.73 5.49
CA PRO A 29 -11.83 0.76 6.88
C PRO A 29 -13.28 0.25 6.99
N PRO A 30 -13.65 -0.52 8.03
CA PRO A 30 -12.90 -0.79 9.25
C PRO A 30 -11.97 -2.03 9.18
N ALA A 31 -11.83 -2.68 8.02
CA ALA A 31 -10.95 -3.84 7.91
C ALA A 31 -9.51 -3.49 8.36
N PRO A 32 -8.75 -4.43 8.93
CA PRO A 32 -7.37 -4.16 9.33
C PRO A 32 -6.50 -3.86 8.09
N PRO A 33 -5.44 -3.05 8.22
CA PRO A 33 -4.56 -2.68 7.11
C PRO A 33 -3.50 -3.78 6.83
N ASP A 34 -3.91 -5.04 6.91
CA ASP A 34 -3.03 -6.18 6.71
C ASP A 34 -2.96 -6.53 5.22
N CYS A 35 -1.78 -6.94 4.77
CA CYS A 35 -1.62 -7.40 3.40
C CYS A 35 -2.37 -8.73 3.22
N PRO A 36 -3.33 -8.85 2.27
CA PRO A 36 -4.10 -10.08 2.09
C PRO A 36 -3.29 -11.27 1.53
N PHE A 37 -2.01 -11.08 1.26
CA PHE A 37 -1.11 -12.11 0.74
C PHE A 37 -0.06 -12.57 1.75
N CYS A 38 0.40 -11.67 2.64
CA CYS A 38 1.49 -11.97 3.57
C CYS A 38 1.16 -11.71 5.05
N ASP A 39 -0.05 -11.22 5.32
CA ASP A 39 -0.59 -10.90 6.64
C ASP A 39 0.21 -9.88 7.45
N LEU A 40 1.22 -9.24 6.85
CA LEU A 40 1.97 -8.19 7.51
C LEU A 40 1.10 -6.93 7.65
N PRO A 41 1.07 -6.28 8.82
CA PRO A 41 0.42 -4.99 9.00
C PRO A 41 1.17 -3.90 8.23
N GLN A 42 0.43 -3.13 7.44
CA GLN A 42 0.95 -2.06 6.59
C GLN A 42 0.39 -0.69 7.02
N ASP A 43 1.00 0.38 6.52
CA ASP A 43 0.41 1.71 6.66
C ASP A 43 -0.65 1.90 5.55
N ARG A 44 -1.91 2.16 5.94
CA ARG A 44 -3.01 2.41 5.00
C ARG A 44 -3.27 3.89 4.85
N TYR A 45 -3.32 4.37 3.60
CA TYR A 45 -3.64 5.76 3.27
C TYR A 45 -4.80 5.83 2.27
N SER A 46 -5.67 6.83 2.43
CA SER A 46 -6.70 7.14 1.44
C SER A 46 -6.03 7.70 0.19
N THR A 47 -6.57 7.41 -0.97
CA THR A 47 -6.16 8.09 -2.21
C THR A 47 -7.14 9.21 -2.56
N HIS A 48 -6.82 10.03 -3.56
CA HIS A 48 -7.77 10.98 -4.11
C HIS A 48 -8.88 10.32 -4.95
N TYR A 49 -8.74 9.01 -5.24
CA TYR A 49 -9.82 8.21 -5.81
C TYR A 49 -10.79 7.80 -4.71
N GLU A 50 -12.03 8.28 -4.79
CA GLU A 50 -13.03 8.07 -3.75
C GLU A 50 -13.23 6.57 -3.44
N GLY A 51 -13.14 6.22 -2.15
CA GLY A 51 -13.35 4.85 -1.71
C GLY A 51 -12.17 3.89 -1.95
N HIS A 52 -11.05 4.38 -2.50
CA HIS A 52 -9.84 3.62 -2.74
C HIS A 52 -8.71 3.98 -1.77
N TRP A 53 -7.97 2.96 -1.39
CA TRP A 53 -6.94 3.01 -0.35
C TRP A 53 -5.71 2.26 -0.84
N VAL A 54 -4.52 2.64 -0.36
CA VAL A 54 -3.26 1.97 -0.70
C VAL A 54 -2.55 1.51 0.58
N LEU A 55 -1.93 0.33 0.52
CA LEU A 55 -1.03 -0.17 1.56
C LEU A 55 0.41 0.19 1.19
N LEU A 56 1.06 0.96 2.06
CA LEU A 56 2.43 1.41 1.90
C LEU A 56 3.31 0.74 2.96
N GLU A 57 4.54 0.40 2.58
CA GLU A 57 5.47 -0.29 3.47
C GLU A 57 5.80 0.59 4.70
N PRO A 58 5.54 0.10 5.93
CA PRO A 58 5.81 0.83 7.15
C PRO A 58 7.26 1.27 7.25
N ARG A 59 7.48 2.52 7.70
CA ARG A 59 8.81 3.08 8.04
C ARG A 59 9.80 3.21 6.87
N ILE A 60 9.49 2.72 5.68
CA ILE A 60 10.34 2.86 4.49
C ILE A 60 10.03 4.16 3.74
N ILE A 61 10.87 5.18 3.95
CA ILE A 61 10.74 6.46 3.27
C ILE A 61 12.04 6.74 2.52
N VAL A 62 11.95 6.92 1.20
CA VAL A 62 13.10 7.08 0.31
C VAL A 62 13.02 8.41 -0.47
N PRO A 63 14.13 8.95 -0.97
CA PRO A 63 14.10 10.10 -1.87
C PRO A 63 13.35 9.75 -3.17
N ALA A 64 12.41 10.60 -3.59
CA ALA A 64 11.53 10.30 -4.73
C ALA A 64 12.27 10.08 -6.04
N HIS A 65 13.39 10.77 -6.27
CA HIS A 65 14.22 10.62 -7.48
C HIS A 65 14.88 9.23 -7.59
N THR A 66 14.95 8.46 -6.49
CA THR A 66 15.46 7.07 -6.49
C THR A 66 14.38 6.05 -6.81
N VAL A 67 13.11 6.49 -6.83
CA VAL A 67 11.95 5.64 -7.12
C VAL A 67 11.56 5.85 -8.58
N PRO A 68 11.42 4.77 -9.36
CA PRO A 68 11.03 4.89 -10.75
C PRO A 68 9.62 5.46 -10.93
N PRO A 69 9.36 6.06 -12.12
CA PRO A 69 8.03 6.56 -12.49
C PRO A 69 6.91 5.55 -12.20
N ARG A 70 5.72 6.06 -11.92
CA ARG A 70 4.47 5.31 -11.65
C ARG A 70 4.50 4.45 -10.37
N ARG A 71 5.60 4.48 -9.63
CA ARG A 71 5.75 3.85 -8.31
C ARG A 71 6.02 4.85 -7.18
N ARG A 72 6.04 6.14 -7.53
CA ARG A 72 6.30 7.27 -6.64
C ARG A 72 5.03 7.64 -5.90
N TRP A 73 4.82 7.03 -4.74
CA TRP A 73 3.75 7.43 -3.82
C TRP A 73 4.24 8.53 -2.89
N ILE A 74 3.55 9.67 -2.85
CA ILE A 74 3.80 10.74 -1.88
C ILE A 74 2.59 10.87 -0.95
N ILE A 75 2.84 11.31 0.27
CA ILE A 75 1.76 11.69 1.20
C ILE A 75 1.61 13.20 1.10
N THR A 76 0.44 13.63 0.65
CA THR A 76 0.07 15.04 0.50
C THR A 76 -0.22 15.68 1.86
N SER A 77 -0.31 17.01 1.91
CA SER A 77 -0.51 17.75 3.17
C SER A 77 -1.86 17.47 3.85
N ASP A 78 -2.86 17.03 3.09
CA ASP A 78 -4.16 16.57 3.57
C ASP A 78 -4.14 15.10 4.03
N GLY A 79 -2.98 14.44 3.96
CA GLY A 79 -2.78 13.07 4.45
C GLY A 79 -3.17 11.98 3.46
N ALA A 80 -3.59 12.32 2.24
CA ALA A 80 -3.84 11.35 1.19
C ALA A 80 -2.53 10.84 0.56
N ALA A 81 -2.59 9.66 -0.03
CA ALA A 81 -1.53 9.11 -0.87
C ALA A 81 -1.83 9.44 -2.33
N MET A 82 -0.84 10.01 -3.02
CA MET A 82 -0.91 10.36 -4.44
C MET A 82 0.26 9.74 -5.20
N ASN A 83 -0.02 9.12 -6.33
CA ASN A 83 1.02 8.64 -7.25
C ASN A 83 1.42 9.76 -8.21
N LEU A 84 2.72 10.00 -8.37
CA LEU A 84 3.22 11.02 -9.29
C LEU A 84 3.22 10.58 -10.76
N TRP A 85 2.87 9.34 -11.08
CA TRP A 85 2.97 8.80 -12.44
C TRP A 85 4.35 9.07 -13.04
N ASP A 86 4.39 9.67 -14.22
CA ASP A 86 5.61 10.02 -14.93
C ASP A 86 6.13 11.42 -14.58
N ALA A 87 5.45 12.16 -13.70
CA ALA A 87 5.89 13.48 -13.28
C ALA A 87 7.19 13.40 -12.47
N GLU A 88 8.12 14.29 -12.79
CA GLU A 88 9.38 14.40 -12.06
C GLU A 88 9.13 15.01 -10.67
N PRO A 89 9.55 14.34 -9.58
CA PRO A 89 9.36 14.87 -8.23
C PRO A 89 10.14 16.16 -8.01
N LEU A 90 9.60 17.04 -7.16
CA LEU A 90 10.32 18.21 -6.72
C LEU A 90 11.57 17.82 -5.91
N PRO A 91 12.62 18.66 -5.91
CA PRO A 91 13.79 18.43 -5.06
C PRO A 91 13.38 18.27 -3.58
N GLY A 92 13.91 17.22 -2.94
CA GLY A 92 13.60 16.91 -1.54
C GLY A 92 12.27 16.15 -1.32
N THR A 93 11.48 15.88 -2.36
CA THR A 93 10.28 15.05 -2.23
C THR A 93 10.64 13.65 -1.71
N ARG A 94 9.85 13.17 -0.75
CA ARG A 94 10.01 11.85 -0.13
C ARG A 94 8.89 10.93 -0.61
N CYS A 95 9.25 9.73 -1.02
CA CYS A 95 8.30 8.71 -1.44
C CYS A 95 8.15 7.60 -0.39
N ARG A 96 6.94 7.06 -0.37
CA ARG A 96 6.58 5.78 0.25
C ARG A 96 6.60 4.70 -0.84
N ILE A 97 6.74 3.45 -0.42
CA ILE A 97 6.78 2.30 -1.33
C ILE A 97 5.49 1.50 -1.18
N ALA A 98 4.81 1.22 -2.28
CA ALA A 98 3.64 0.34 -2.26
C ALA A 98 4.05 -1.05 -1.76
N HIS A 99 3.36 -1.57 -0.74
CA HIS A 99 3.72 -2.87 -0.17
C HIS A 99 3.61 -3.98 -1.21
N ARG A 100 2.67 -3.88 -2.16
CA ARG A 100 2.50 -4.83 -3.26
C ARG A 100 3.81 -5.12 -4.02
N THR A 101 4.62 -4.09 -4.27
CA THR A 101 5.90 -4.21 -4.98
C THR A 101 6.92 -5.03 -4.18
N VAL A 102 6.83 -5.00 -2.85
CA VAL A 102 7.78 -5.62 -1.91
C VAL A 102 7.17 -6.77 -1.10
N CYS A 103 5.96 -7.20 -1.46
CA CYS A 103 5.27 -8.31 -0.83
C CYS A 103 5.92 -9.63 -1.24
N PRO A 104 6.34 -10.49 -0.30
CA PRO A 104 7.11 -11.69 -0.60
C PRO A 104 6.34 -12.75 -1.40
N TYR A 105 5.00 -12.74 -1.33
CA TYR A 105 4.14 -13.74 -1.99
C TYR A 105 3.53 -13.27 -3.31
N LEU A 106 3.75 -12.01 -3.69
CA LEU A 106 3.40 -11.52 -5.01
C LEU A 106 4.57 -11.63 -5.96
N ARG A 107 4.30 -11.82 -7.26
CA ARG A 107 5.35 -11.78 -8.28
C ARG A 107 6.02 -10.39 -8.25
N PRO A 108 7.36 -10.31 -8.32
CA PRO A 108 8.05 -9.04 -8.45
C PRO A 108 7.58 -8.36 -9.74
N GLU A 109 6.99 -7.18 -9.60
CA GLU A 109 6.60 -6.37 -10.76
C GLU A 109 7.85 -5.76 -11.41
N ASP A 110 8.90 -5.46 -10.62
CA ASP A 110 10.19 -4.97 -11.11
C ASP A 110 11.38 -5.49 -10.27
N PRO A 111 12.48 -5.92 -10.91
CA PRO A 111 13.66 -6.45 -10.22
C PRO A 111 14.66 -5.33 -9.88
N TRP A 112 14.36 -4.51 -8.88
CA TRP A 112 15.36 -3.58 -8.33
C TRP A 112 16.17 -4.24 -7.19
N PRO A 113 17.47 -3.97 -7.07
CA PRO A 113 18.29 -4.63 -6.06
C PRO A 113 17.77 -4.44 -4.63
N TRP A 114 17.34 -3.23 -4.27
CA TRP A 114 16.85 -2.93 -2.93
C TRP A 114 15.43 -3.47 -2.67
N THR A 115 14.57 -3.60 -3.69
CA THR A 115 13.25 -4.22 -3.52
C THR A 115 13.36 -5.71 -3.25
N THR A 116 14.37 -6.37 -3.83
CA THR A 116 14.72 -7.77 -3.51
C THR A 116 15.08 -7.95 -2.04
N ALA A 117 15.93 -7.07 -1.49
CA ALA A 117 16.33 -7.12 -0.08
C ALA A 117 15.12 -6.90 0.85
N LEU A 118 14.25 -5.93 0.52
CA LEU A 118 13.04 -5.65 1.30
C LEU A 118 12.04 -6.80 1.25
N ARG A 119 11.88 -7.47 0.10
CA ARG A 119 11.09 -8.70 -0.02
C ARG A 119 11.59 -9.82 0.87
N GLN A 120 12.91 -10.01 0.94
CA GLN A 120 13.51 -11.01 1.83
C GLN A 120 13.21 -10.69 3.29
N GLU A 121 13.33 -9.43 3.71
CA GLU A 121 12.98 -9.06 5.09
C GLU A 121 11.49 -9.22 5.37
N ASN A 122 10.62 -8.82 4.45
CA ASN A 122 9.19 -9.05 4.58
C ASN A 122 8.85 -10.54 4.67
N LYS A 123 9.54 -11.40 3.92
CA LYS A 123 9.42 -12.86 4.07
C LYS A 123 9.81 -13.32 5.47
N ARG A 124 10.92 -12.82 6.04
CA ARG A 124 11.32 -13.15 7.42
C ARG A 124 10.30 -12.66 8.43
N ARG A 125 9.76 -11.44 8.27
CA ARG A 125 8.70 -10.89 9.13
C ARG A 125 7.44 -11.74 9.08
N ALA A 126 6.99 -12.11 7.89
CA ALA A 126 5.81 -12.95 7.72
C ALA A 126 6.01 -14.33 8.37
N LEU A 127 7.17 -14.96 8.15
CA LEU A 127 7.52 -16.22 8.83
C LEU A 127 7.55 -16.08 10.36
N ARG A 128 7.97 -14.94 10.92
CA ARG A 128 7.91 -14.72 12.37
C ARG A 128 6.47 -14.63 12.88
N LEU A 129 5.55 -14.04 12.11
CA LEU A 129 4.12 -14.04 12.44
C LEU A 129 3.52 -15.44 12.42
N PHE A 130 3.86 -16.26 11.40
CA PHE A 130 3.38 -17.64 11.32
C PHE A 130 3.95 -18.55 12.41
N ASN A 131 5.21 -18.32 12.83
CA ASN A 131 5.88 -19.10 13.88
C ASN A 131 5.69 -18.51 15.29
N LEU A 132 4.68 -17.67 15.52
CA LEU A 132 4.33 -17.27 16.87
C LEU A 132 3.96 -18.53 17.66
N PRO A 133 4.58 -18.79 18.83
CA PRO A 133 4.08 -19.84 19.71
C PRO A 133 2.62 -19.51 20.01
N GLU A 134 1.72 -20.49 19.83
CA GLU A 134 0.34 -20.32 20.27
C GLU A 134 0.37 -19.93 21.76
N ASP A 135 -0.51 -19.03 22.19
CA ASP A 135 -0.67 -18.58 23.59
C ASP A 135 -0.84 -19.75 24.60
N ARG A 136 -0.96 -20.98 24.11
CA ARG A 136 -1.07 -22.22 24.86
C ARG A 136 0.19 -22.61 25.65
N ASP A 137 1.35 -22.02 25.34
CA ASP A 137 2.63 -22.32 26.02
C ASP A 137 3.07 -21.26 27.04
N LEU A 138 2.24 -20.23 27.32
CA LEU A 138 2.50 -19.32 28.44
C LEU A 138 2.04 -20.01 29.73
N PRO A 139 2.95 -20.41 30.65
CA PRO A 139 2.53 -20.94 31.94
C PRO A 139 1.75 -19.85 32.67
N GLY A 140 0.47 -20.11 32.92
CA GLY A 140 -0.38 -19.22 33.70
C GLY A 140 0.31 -18.91 35.02
N THR A 141 0.63 -17.65 35.24
CA THR A 141 1.01 -17.16 36.56
C THR A 141 -0.23 -17.23 37.44
N GLY A 142 -0.39 -18.37 38.10
CA GLY A 142 -1.30 -18.55 39.24
C GLY A 142 -0.80 -17.84 40.49
#